data_AF-A0A672PET9-F1
#
_entry.id   AF-A0A672PET9-F1
#
_cell.length_a   1.000
_cell.length_b   1.000
_cell.length_c   1.000
_cell.angle_alpha   90.00
_cell.angle_beta   90.00
_cell.angle_gamma   90.00
#
_symmetry.space_group_name_H-M   'P 1'
#
loop_
_entity.id
_entity.type
_entity.pdbx_description
1 polymer ?
#
loop_
_entity_poly.entity_id
_entity_poly.type
_entity_poly.pdbx_seq_one_letter_code
_entity_poly.pdbx_strand_id
1 'polypeptide(L)'
;IWPSRALLFFFLYRTALIGILSKASCVPYRFVLIKEPKTWPAAQSHCKEKHIDLATVQSDEDRAKLKEAANAVNFQSFAWIGFYNGVLTWRWSYKNTVISYTKWETGEPDTYRTHEACAFINKDQRWGDINCLEEKITRCKLRIKRNKVQIKRLKVKFLF
;
A
#
# COMPACT_ATOMS: atom_id res chain seq x y z
N ILE A 1 -26.18 -32.24 47.32
CA ILE A 1 -26.59 -32.43 45.91
C ILE A 1 -26.63 -31.07 45.24
N TRP A 2 -25.49 -30.49 44.89
CA TRP A 2 -25.37 -29.31 44.03
C TRP A 2 -24.01 -29.45 43.33
N PRO A 3 -23.99 -29.64 42.00
CA PRO A 3 -23.32 -28.63 41.19
C PRO A 3 -23.95 -28.53 39.78
N SER A 4 -24.96 -27.67 39.61
CA SER A 4 -25.49 -27.37 38.26
C SER A 4 -25.24 -25.94 37.80
N ARG A 5 -24.57 -25.11 38.62
CA ARG A 5 -24.30 -23.69 38.27
C ARG A 5 -22.89 -23.41 37.79
N ALA A 6 -21.89 -24.23 38.15
CA ALA A 6 -20.50 -23.99 37.75
C ALA A 6 -20.28 -24.19 36.24
N LEU A 7 -20.96 -25.16 35.62
CA LEU A 7 -20.74 -25.51 34.22
C LEU A 7 -21.25 -24.44 33.23
N LEU A 8 -22.33 -23.71 33.56
CA LEU A 8 -22.85 -22.65 32.69
C LEU A 8 -21.92 -21.42 32.62
N PHE A 9 -21.18 -21.13 33.69
CA PHE A 9 -20.15 -20.07 33.67
C PHE A 9 -18.93 -20.43 32.81
N PHE A 10 -18.58 -21.73 32.72
CA PHE A 10 -17.50 -22.18 31.82
C PHE A 10 -17.87 -22.08 30.34
N PHE A 11 -19.14 -22.28 29.98
CA PHE A 11 -19.59 -22.12 28.59
C PHE A 11 -19.70 -20.66 28.16
N LEU A 12 -20.15 -19.76 29.05
CA LEU A 12 -20.21 -18.32 28.77
C LEU A 12 -18.82 -17.66 28.69
N TYR A 13 -17.80 -18.22 29.37
CA TYR A 13 -16.43 -17.73 29.25
C TYR A 13 -15.70 -18.25 27.99
N ARG A 14 -16.12 -19.40 27.43
CA ARG A 14 -15.56 -19.94 26.17
C ARG A 14 -16.07 -19.21 24.93
N THR A 15 -17.29 -18.71 24.93
CA THR A 15 -17.81 -17.88 23.83
C THR A 15 -17.32 -16.43 23.89
N ALA A 16 -16.87 -15.95 25.05
CA ALA A 16 -16.29 -14.61 25.21
C ALA A 16 -14.82 -14.49 24.73
N LEU A 17 -14.13 -15.60 24.42
CA LEU A 17 -12.74 -15.59 23.92
C LEU A 17 -12.60 -15.81 22.41
N ILE A 18 -13.70 -15.97 21.68
CA ILE A 18 -13.70 -15.94 20.20
C ILE A 18 -14.01 -14.52 19.71
N GLY A 19 -13.57 -13.51 20.45
CA GLY A 19 -13.25 -12.20 19.89
C GLY A 19 -11.85 -12.25 19.28
N ILE A 20 -11.62 -13.12 18.30
CA ILE A 20 -10.38 -13.08 17.53
C ILE A 20 -10.42 -11.74 16.81
N LEU A 21 -9.66 -10.77 17.33
CA LEU A 21 -9.25 -9.59 16.59
C LEU A 21 -8.97 -10.05 15.17
N SER A 22 -9.79 -9.62 14.21
CA SER A 22 -9.44 -9.71 12.80
C SER A 22 -8.03 -9.17 12.73
N LYS A 23 -7.04 -10.06 12.54
CA LYS A 23 -5.65 -9.66 12.36
C LYS A 23 -5.65 -8.93 11.03
N ALA A 24 -5.95 -7.65 11.07
CA ALA A 24 -5.52 -6.69 10.07
C ALA A 24 -4.00 -6.77 10.10
N SER A 25 -3.46 -7.74 9.37
CA SER A 25 -2.03 -7.88 9.20
C SER A 25 -1.61 -6.62 8.45
N CYS A 26 -1.05 -5.65 9.18
CA CYS A 26 -0.32 -4.57 8.56
C CYS A 26 0.92 -5.22 7.93
N VAL A 27 0.77 -5.60 6.66
CA VAL A 27 1.84 -6.18 5.86
C VAL A 27 2.80 -5.03 5.55
N PRO A 28 4.06 -5.09 6.01
CA PRO A 28 5.00 -4.01 5.78
C PRO A 28 5.29 -3.88 4.28
N TYR A 29 5.39 -2.64 3.81
CA TYR A 29 5.71 -2.32 2.43
C TYR A 29 6.68 -1.14 2.36
N ARG A 30 7.34 -1.02 1.21
CA ARG A 30 8.12 0.16 0.82
C ARG A 30 7.80 0.52 -0.62
N PHE A 31 8.18 1.73 -1.03
CA PHE A 31 8.09 2.14 -2.43
C PHE A 31 9.44 1.95 -3.13
N VAL A 32 9.40 1.63 -4.42
CA VAL A 32 10.57 1.49 -5.28
C VAL A 32 10.37 2.25 -6.58
N LEU A 33 11.44 2.85 -7.08
CA LEU A 33 11.48 3.55 -8.37
C LEU A 33 11.98 2.60 -9.46
N ILE A 34 11.21 2.48 -10.53
CA ILE A 34 11.61 1.77 -11.75
C ILE A 34 12.00 2.83 -12.77
N LYS A 35 13.30 2.88 -13.08
CA LYS A 35 13.93 3.95 -13.87
C LYS A 35 13.62 3.89 -15.38
N GLU A 36 13.05 2.80 -15.85
CA GLU A 36 12.65 2.67 -17.25
C GLU A 36 11.30 3.40 -17.44
N PRO A 37 11.22 4.44 -18.28
CA PRO A 37 9.97 5.13 -18.56
C PRO A 37 8.94 4.18 -19.18
N LYS A 38 7.68 4.31 -18.75
CA LYS A 38 6.56 3.50 -19.24
C LYS A 38 5.29 4.35 -19.26
N THR A 39 4.36 4.00 -20.13
CA THR A 39 2.96 4.46 -20.04
C THR A 39 2.35 3.98 -18.73
N TRP A 40 1.33 4.66 -18.22
CA TRP A 40 0.66 4.25 -16.98
C TRP A 40 0.16 2.79 -16.99
N PRO A 41 -0.52 2.27 -18.04
CA PRO A 41 -0.95 0.88 -18.06
C PRO A 41 0.23 -0.11 -18.12
N ALA A 42 1.31 0.21 -18.84
CA ALA A 42 2.51 -0.63 -18.87
C ALA A 42 3.24 -0.63 -17.51
N ALA A 43 3.29 0.53 -16.85
CA ALA A 43 3.81 0.70 -15.50
C ALA A 43 3.02 -0.11 -14.47
N GLN A 44 1.68 -0.09 -14.55
CA GLN A 44 0.81 -0.88 -13.70
C GLN A 44 1.07 -2.38 -13.87
N SER A 45 1.10 -2.85 -15.12
CA SER A 45 1.38 -4.25 -15.44
C SER A 45 2.73 -4.69 -14.88
N HIS A 46 3.77 -3.89 -15.07
CA HIS A 46 5.10 -4.15 -14.53
C HIS A 46 5.11 -4.27 -13.00
N CYS A 47 4.45 -3.34 -12.30
CA CYS A 47 4.40 -3.39 -10.84
C CYS A 47 3.59 -4.59 -10.32
N LYS A 48 2.51 -5.00 -11.01
CA LYS A 48 1.72 -6.19 -10.63
C LYS A 48 2.49 -7.49 -10.85
N GLU A 49 3.32 -7.56 -11.88
CA GLU A 49 4.15 -8.73 -12.18
C GLU A 49 5.23 -8.94 -11.11
N LYS A 50 5.92 -7.88 -10.69
CA LYS A 50 7.11 -7.97 -9.82
C LYS A 50 6.84 -7.61 -8.36
N HIS A 51 5.79 -6.86 -8.08
CA HIS A 51 5.52 -6.21 -6.80
C HIS A 51 4.03 -6.35 -6.40
N ILE A 52 3.48 -5.43 -5.59
CA ILE A 52 2.05 -5.46 -5.25
C ILE A 52 1.23 -4.81 -6.36
N ASP A 53 1.54 -3.54 -6.68
CA ASP A 53 0.91 -2.71 -7.70
C ASP A 53 1.73 -1.41 -7.82
N LEU A 54 1.28 -0.45 -8.63
CA LEU A 54 1.71 0.94 -8.53
C LEU A 54 1.50 1.49 -7.11
N ALA A 55 2.26 2.53 -6.77
CA ALA A 55 2.22 3.15 -5.45
C ALA A 55 0.81 3.64 -5.12
N THR A 56 0.29 3.21 -3.97
CA THR A 56 -0.97 3.66 -3.37
C THR A 56 -0.63 4.51 -2.15
N VAL A 57 -1.17 5.72 -2.07
CA VAL A 57 -0.84 6.71 -1.02
C VAL A 57 -2.11 7.02 -0.23
N GLN A 58 -2.19 6.56 1.01
CA GLN A 58 -3.41 6.72 1.82
C GLN A 58 -3.22 7.64 3.02
N SER A 59 -2.00 8.14 3.24
CA SER A 59 -1.67 9.00 4.38
C SER A 59 -0.40 9.82 4.14
N ASP A 60 -0.12 10.74 5.06
CA ASP A 60 1.12 11.52 5.07
C ASP A 60 2.36 10.63 5.31
N GLU A 61 2.22 9.52 6.04
CA GLU A 61 3.30 8.53 6.21
C GLU A 61 3.64 7.83 4.89
N ASP A 62 2.65 7.54 4.05
CA ASP A 62 2.90 7.01 2.71
C ASP A 62 3.62 8.02 1.82
N ARG A 63 3.20 9.30 1.89
CA ARG A 63 3.87 10.39 1.17
C ARG A 63 5.32 10.56 1.63
N ALA A 64 5.58 10.44 2.93
CA ALA A 64 6.94 10.48 3.48
C ALA A 64 7.81 9.31 2.97
N LYS A 65 7.30 8.07 2.98
CA LYS A 65 8.00 6.90 2.43
C LYS A 65 8.31 7.06 0.94
N LEU A 66 7.41 7.68 0.17
CA LEU A 66 7.66 8.02 -1.23
C LEU A 66 8.83 9.01 -1.36
N LYS A 67 8.86 10.08 -0.54
CA LYS A 67 9.97 11.04 -0.54
C LYS A 67 11.29 10.37 -0.15
N GLU A 68 11.27 9.50 0.86
CA GLU A 68 12.45 8.72 1.29
C GLU A 68 12.99 7.86 0.15
N ALA A 69 12.13 7.09 -0.53
CA ALA A 69 12.53 6.25 -1.65
C ALA A 69 13.12 7.06 -2.83
N ALA A 70 12.61 8.28 -3.07
CA ALA A 70 13.15 9.18 -4.08
C ALA A 70 14.51 9.78 -3.68
N ASN A 71 14.62 10.26 -2.44
CA ASN A 71 15.86 10.82 -1.91
C ASN A 71 16.99 9.77 -1.90
N ALA A 72 16.69 8.52 -1.56
CA ALA A 72 17.67 7.43 -1.53
C ALA A 72 18.37 7.18 -2.88
N VAL A 73 17.78 7.65 -3.99
CA VAL A 73 18.36 7.54 -5.34
C VAL A 73 18.50 8.90 -6.03
N ASN A 74 18.45 10.00 -5.26
CA ASN A 74 18.52 11.39 -5.76
C ASN A 74 17.52 11.69 -6.90
N PHE A 75 16.33 11.12 -6.84
CA PHE A 75 15.30 11.32 -7.87
C PHE A 75 14.50 12.62 -7.63
N GLN A 76 14.50 13.51 -8.62
CA GLN A 76 13.88 14.85 -8.53
C GLN A 76 12.87 15.14 -9.67
N SER A 77 12.42 14.11 -10.40
CA SER A 77 11.48 14.26 -11.54
C SER A 77 10.09 13.70 -11.21
N PHE A 78 9.22 13.62 -12.21
CA PHE A 78 7.87 13.09 -12.12
C PHE A 78 7.85 11.57 -12.22
N ALA A 79 6.97 10.93 -11.46
CA ALA A 79 6.79 9.48 -11.56
C ALA A 79 5.33 9.06 -11.39
N TRP A 80 4.95 7.98 -12.07
CA TRP A 80 3.62 7.39 -11.97
C TRP A 80 3.32 6.86 -10.58
N ILE A 81 2.07 7.07 -10.15
CA ILE A 81 1.45 6.41 -9.00
C ILE A 81 0.18 5.69 -9.46
N GLY A 82 -0.38 4.83 -8.61
CA GLY A 82 -1.52 3.98 -8.96
C GLY A 82 -2.85 4.73 -9.01
N PHE A 83 -2.85 6.05 -9.13
CA PHE A 83 -4.07 6.85 -9.06
C PHE A 83 -4.50 7.26 -10.46
N TYR A 84 -5.75 7.01 -10.81
CA TYR A 84 -6.28 7.23 -12.15
C TYR A 84 -7.73 7.71 -12.08
N ASN A 85 -8.14 8.45 -13.09
CA ASN A 85 -9.51 8.90 -13.25
C ASN A 85 -10.36 7.74 -13.77
N GLY A 86 -11.22 7.19 -12.91
CA GLY A 86 -12.26 6.25 -13.36
C GLY A 86 -13.43 6.99 -14.03
N VAL A 87 -14.46 6.26 -14.46
CA VAL A 87 -15.62 6.83 -15.18
C VAL A 87 -16.35 7.94 -14.40
N LEU A 88 -16.36 7.88 -13.05
CA LEU A 88 -17.07 8.84 -12.19
C LEU A 88 -16.23 9.39 -11.03
N THR A 89 -15.12 8.73 -10.70
CA THR A 89 -14.31 9.09 -9.52
C THR A 89 -12.89 8.56 -9.65
N TRP A 90 -11.94 9.30 -9.09
CA TRP A 90 -10.56 8.90 -8.99
C TRP A 90 -10.40 7.68 -8.07
N ARG A 91 -9.58 6.72 -8.51
CA ARG A 91 -9.41 5.42 -7.87
C ARG A 91 -7.95 5.00 -7.81
N TRP A 92 -7.64 4.19 -6.80
CA TRP A 92 -6.36 3.49 -6.74
C TRP A 92 -6.44 2.17 -7.51
N SER A 93 -5.44 1.89 -8.34
CA SER A 93 -5.30 0.64 -9.08
C SER A 93 -5.31 -0.57 -8.16
N TYR A 94 -4.64 -0.44 -7.00
CA TYR A 94 -4.58 -1.50 -6.02
C TYR A 94 -5.95 -1.70 -5.36
N LYS A 95 -6.55 -2.87 -5.63
CA LYS A 95 -7.89 -3.28 -5.16
C LYS A 95 -9.04 -2.36 -5.59
N ASN A 96 -8.81 -1.47 -6.55
CA ASN A 96 -9.84 -0.56 -7.07
C ASN A 96 -10.55 0.24 -5.95
N THR A 97 -9.77 0.77 -5.00
CA THR A 97 -10.33 1.51 -3.86
C THR A 97 -10.58 2.97 -4.23
N VAL A 98 -11.66 3.52 -3.65
CA VAL A 98 -12.02 4.93 -3.84
C VAL A 98 -11.05 5.86 -3.10
N ILE A 99 -11.04 7.11 -3.54
CA ILE A 99 -10.26 8.19 -2.94
C ILE A 99 -10.59 8.40 -1.46
N SER A 100 -9.55 8.53 -0.62
CA SER A 100 -9.68 8.88 0.80
C SER A 100 -8.63 9.89 1.29
N TYR A 101 -7.65 10.19 0.44
CA TYR A 101 -6.51 11.04 0.72
C TYR A 101 -6.02 11.63 -0.60
N THR A 102 -5.69 12.92 -0.63
CA THR A 102 -5.12 13.59 -1.79
C THR A 102 -4.11 14.65 -1.41
N LYS A 103 -3.14 14.88 -2.30
CA LYS A 103 -2.21 16.02 -2.24
C LYS A 103 -1.98 16.56 -3.64
N TRP A 104 -3.05 16.98 -4.29
CA TRP A 104 -2.99 17.66 -5.58
C TRP A 104 -2.09 18.91 -5.50
N GLU A 105 -1.38 19.19 -6.59
CA GLU A 105 -0.72 20.47 -6.80
C GLU A 105 -1.77 21.57 -6.97
N THR A 106 -1.38 22.82 -6.72
CA THR A 106 -2.29 23.95 -6.96
C THR A 106 -2.71 23.99 -8.43
N GLY A 107 -4.02 23.92 -8.68
CA GLY A 107 -4.61 23.90 -10.02
C GLY A 107 -5.03 22.51 -10.51
N GLU A 108 -4.64 21.45 -9.80
CA GLU A 108 -4.91 20.06 -10.17
C GLU A 108 -6.13 19.46 -9.41
N PRO A 109 -6.76 18.39 -9.94
CA PRO A 109 -6.56 17.87 -11.29
C PRO A 109 -7.13 18.87 -12.31
N ASP A 110 -6.51 19.02 -13.47
CA ASP A 110 -6.95 19.96 -14.51
C ASP A 110 -7.40 19.26 -15.80
N THR A 111 -7.12 17.95 -15.92
CA THR A 111 -7.37 17.21 -17.15
C THR A 111 -8.83 16.69 -17.26
N TYR A 112 -9.79 17.36 -16.60
CA TYR A 112 -11.21 16.99 -16.52
C TYR A 112 -11.92 16.73 -17.86
N ARG A 113 -11.35 17.18 -18.99
CA ARG A 113 -11.96 17.08 -20.32
C ARG A 113 -11.54 15.83 -21.11
N THR A 114 -10.47 15.15 -20.71
CA THR A 114 -10.08 13.88 -21.34
C THR A 114 -10.56 12.74 -20.45
N HIS A 115 -11.35 11.82 -20.99
CA HIS A 115 -11.95 10.72 -20.22
C HIS A 115 -10.92 9.70 -19.69
N GLU A 116 -9.61 9.95 -19.86
CA GLU A 116 -8.51 9.06 -19.49
C GLU A 116 -7.31 9.85 -18.92
N ALA A 117 -7.42 10.25 -17.65
CA ALA A 117 -6.34 10.93 -16.93
C ALA A 117 -5.72 10.03 -15.86
N CYS A 118 -4.39 10.06 -15.77
CA CYS A 118 -3.61 9.28 -14.81
C CYS A 118 -2.74 10.21 -13.98
N ALA A 119 -2.59 9.92 -12.69
CA ALA A 119 -1.84 10.81 -11.80
C ALA A 119 -0.37 10.43 -11.71
N PHE A 120 0.47 11.46 -11.76
CA PHE A 120 1.89 11.38 -11.42
C PHE A 120 2.15 12.16 -10.12
N ILE A 121 3.32 11.95 -9.52
CA ILE A 121 3.80 12.78 -8.41
C ILE A 121 5.10 13.48 -8.76
N ASN A 122 5.25 14.71 -8.27
CA ASN A 122 6.42 15.54 -8.44
C ASN A 122 7.46 15.36 -7.31
N LYS A 123 8.55 16.14 -7.37
CA LYS A 123 9.61 16.13 -6.35
C LYS A 123 9.10 16.47 -4.95
N ASP A 124 8.07 17.30 -4.85
CA ASP A 124 7.44 17.74 -3.59
C ASP A 124 6.36 16.77 -3.10
N GLN A 125 6.20 15.64 -3.78
CA GLN A 125 5.21 14.59 -3.52
C GLN A 125 3.76 15.08 -3.64
N ARG A 126 3.55 16.13 -4.46
CA ARG A 126 2.24 16.58 -4.89
C ARG A 126 1.86 15.94 -6.22
N TRP A 127 0.56 15.82 -6.44
CA TRP A 127 -0.02 15.04 -7.51
C TRP A 127 -0.47 15.98 -8.62
N GLY A 128 -0.26 15.57 -9.87
CA GLY A 128 -0.91 16.18 -11.02
C GLY A 128 -1.48 15.08 -11.90
N ASP A 129 -2.39 15.43 -12.80
CA ASP A 129 -2.91 14.50 -13.79
C ASP A 129 -2.45 14.81 -15.22
N ILE A 130 -2.36 13.77 -16.03
CA ILE A 130 -1.98 13.88 -17.44
C ILE A 130 -2.46 12.64 -18.20
N ASN A 131 -2.38 12.68 -19.53
CA ASN A 131 -2.67 11.54 -20.40
C ASN A 131 -1.90 10.28 -19.96
N CYS A 132 -2.64 9.18 -19.78
CA CYS A 132 -2.11 7.89 -19.33
C CYS A 132 -1.05 7.27 -20.27
N LEU A 133 -0.99 7.72 -21.52
CA LEU A 133 -0.04 7.25 -22.54
C LEU A 133 1.30 7.99 -22.51
N GLU A 134 1.47 8.99 -21.65
CA GLU A 134 2.77 9.61 -21.41
C GLU A 134 3.77 8.63 -20.79
N GLU A 135 5.03 8.71 -21.17
CA GLU A 135 6.07 7.86 -20.59
C GLU A 135 6.70 8.53 -19.36
N LYS A 136 6.64 7.83 -18.21
CA LYS A 136 7.27 8.30 -16.98
C LYS A 136 7.91 7.17 -16.21
N ILE A 137 8.85 7.56 -15.36
CA ILE A 137 9.42 6.71 -14.30
C ILE A 137 8.28 6.19 -13.42
N THR A 138 8.40 4.98 -12.94
CA THR A 138 7.31 4.32 -12.22
C THR A 138 7.61 4.19 -10.73
N ARG A 139 6.61 4.39 -9.86
CA ARG A 139 6.71 4.01 -8.45
C ARG A 139 5.84 2.80 -8.16
N CYS A 140 6.45 1.71 -7.72
CA CYS A 140 5.72 0.50 -7.31
C CYS A 140 5.66 0.37 -5.79
N LYS A 141 4.56 -0.21 -5.29
CA LYS A 141 4.41 -0.67 -3.91
C LYS A 141 4.98 -2.08 -3.78
N LEU A 142 6.08 -2.23 -3.04
CA LEU A 142 6.73 -3.51 -2.79
C LEU A 142 6.34 -4.07 -1.42
N ARG A 143 5.94 -5.35 -1.37
CA ARG A 143 5.79 -6.09 -0.12
C ARG A 143 7.16 -6.42 0.50
N ILE A 144 7.40 -6.01 1.74
CA ILE A 144 8.59 -6.42 2.47
C ILE A 144 8.40 -7.86 2.95
N LYS A 145 9.27 -8.77 2.51
CA LYS A 145 9.33 -10.13 3.04
C LYS A 145 10.00 -10.06 4.42
N ARG A 146 9.27 -10.40 5.49
CA ARG A 146 9.89 -10.58 6.82
C ARG A 146 10.74 -11.86 6.76
N ASN A 147 12.03 -11.75 7.04
CA ASN A 147 12.84 -12.93 7.33
C ASN A 147 12.28 -13.56 8.60
N LYS A 148 11.89 -14.85 8.54
CA LYS A 148 11.61 -15.61 9.75
C LYS A 148 12.93 -15.71 10.51
N VAL A 149 13.07 -14.98 11.62
CA VAL A 149 14.13 -15.25 12.58
C VAL A 149 13.94 -16.70 13.01
N GLN A 150 14.88 -17.59 12.66
CA GLN A 150 14.88 -18.94 13.21
C GLN A 150 15.25 -18.83 14.68
N ILE A 151 14.25 -18.82 15.55
CA ILE A 151 14.47 -18.99 16.99
C ILE A 151 14.92 -20.44 17.17
N LYS A 152 16.24 -20.67 17.16
CA LYS A 152 16.81 -21.94 17.61
C LYS A 152 16.49 -22.06 19.09
N ARG A 153 15.53 -22.92 19.46
CA ARG A 153 15.29 -23.27 20.87
C ARG A 153 16.58 -23.87 21.42
N LEU A 154 17.25 -23.15 22.32
CA LEU A 154 18.27 -23.73 23.18
C LEU A 154 17.59 -24.82 24.02
N LYS A 155 17.87 -26.09 23.71
CA LYS A 155 17.54 -27.19 24.61
C LYS A 155 18.51 -27.09 25.79
N VAL A 156 18.09 -26.46 26.87
CA VAL A 156 18.78 -26.56 28.15
C VAL A 156 18.58 -28.00 28.64
N LYS A 157 19.63 -28.82 28.54
CA LYS A 157 19.65 -30.12 29.20
C LYS A 157 19.83 -29.85 30.70
N PHE A 158 18.78 -30.09 31.48
CA PHE A 158 18.94 -30.28 32.92
C PHE A 158 19.53 -31.68 33.12
N LEU A 159 20.72 -31.73 33.71
CA LEU A 159 21.30 -32.94 34.27
C LEU A 159 20.75 -33.05 35.70
N PHE A 160 19.95 -34.09 35.95
CA PHE A 160 19.75 -34.70 37.26
C PHE A 160 20.04 -36.19 37.10
#